data_AF-A0A265Q3Q2-F1
#
_entry.id   AF-A0A265Q3Q2-F1
#
_cell.length_a   1.000
_cell.length_b   1.000
_cell.length_c   1.000
_cell.angle_alpha   90.00
_cell.angle_beta   90.00
_cell.angle_gamma   90.00
#
_symmetry.space_group_name_H-M   'P 1'
#
loop_
_entity.id
_entity.type
_entity.pdbx_description
1 polymer ?
#
loop_
_entity_poly.entity_id
_entity_poly.type
_entity_poly.pdbx_seq_one_letter_code
_entity_poly.pdbx_strand_id
1 'polypeptide(L)'
;MFKTLFPIMVLGIIFLFLSEILKNKNTNYDTSDDIYPYTKKKYLLTVAEKNFYDVLLLAIQDTEYYICPKVHLADIITVGKADKRQSNFNRIQYQLDRGMFIFTSQCY
;
A
#
# COMPACT_ATOMS: atom_id res chain seq x y z
N MET A 1 35.92 -38.57 -5.35
CA MET A 1 35.34 -37.63 -6.34
C MET A 1 33.84 -37.34 -6.12
N PHE A 2 33.00 -38.31 -5.75
CA PHE A 2 31.56 -38.06 -5.49
C PHE A 2 31.26 -37.11 -4.31
N LYS A 3 32.14 -37.04 -3.30
CA LYS A 3 31.95 -36.19 -2.11
C LYS A 3 31.96 -34.69 -2.39
N THR A 4 32.64 -34.24 -3.46
CA THR A 4 32.65 -32.82 -3.86
C THR A 4 31.54 -32.48 -4.86
N LEU A 5 30.99 -33.47 -5.57
CA LEU A 5 29.87 -33.29 -6.50
C LEU A 5 28.53 -33.16 -5.76
N PHE A 6 28.36 -33.85 -4.64
CA PHE A 6 27.15 -33.79 -3.82
C PHE A 6 26.81 -32.38 -3.27
N PRO A 7 27.74 -31.63 -2.64
CA PRO A 7 27.43 -30.29 -2.13
C PRO A 7 27.13 -29.28 -3.24
N ILE A 8 27.76 -29.43 -4.42
CA ILE A 8 27.51 -28.56 -5.59
C ILE A 8 26.08 -28.77 -6.10
N MET A 9 25.62 -30.03 -6.14
CA MET A 9 24.25 -30.33 -6.57
C MET A 9 23.20 -29.77 -5.59
N VAL A 10 23.45 -29.87 -4.28
CA VAL A 10 22.57 -29.31 -3.24
C VAL A 10 22.51 -27.78 -3.32
N LEU A 11 23.65 -27.12 -3.53
CA LEU A 11 23.71 -25.66 -3.70
C LEU A 11 22.91 -25.18 -4.92
N GLY A 12 22.96 -25.92 -6.03
CA GLY A 12 22.16 -25.62 -7.22
C GLY A 12 20.66 -25.69 -6.95
N ILE A 13 20.21 -26.72 -6.22
CA ILE A 13 18.80 -26.87 -5.85
C ILE A 13 18.33 -25.72 -4.96
N ILE A 14 19.13 -25.35 -3.94
CA ILE A 14 18.82 -24.22 -3.04
C ILE A 14 18.70 -22.91 -3.84
N PHE A 15 19.59 -22.69 -4.81
CA PHE A 15 19.56 -21.49 -5.65
C PHE A 15 18.32 -21.39 -6.54
N LEU A 16 17.85 -22.52 -7.07
CA LEU A 16 16.60 -22.59 -7.84
C LEU A 16 15.39 -22.21 -6.97
N PHE A 17 15.29 -22.76 -5.77
CA PHE A 17 14.22 -22.43 -4.83
C PHE A 17 14.23 -20.95 -4.40
N LEU A 18 15.41 -20.38 -4.13
CA LEU A 18 15.56 -18.95 -3.81
C LEU A 18 15.09 -18.04 -4.96
N SER A 19 15.40 -18.41 -6.20
CA SER A 19 15.02 -17.65 -7.39
C SER A 19 13.50 -17.61 -7.59
N GLU A 20 12.81 -18.71 -7.27
CA GLU A 20 11.35 -18.83 -7.40
C GLU A 20 10.62 -18.00 -6.32
N ILE A 21 11.14 -18.00 -5.08
CA ILE A 21 10.61 -17.17 -3.99
C ILE A 21 10.77 -15.67 -4.29
N LEU A 22 11.89 -15.26 -4.89
CA LEU A 22 12.13 -13.85 -5.24
C LEU A 22 11.23 -13.35 -6.39
N LYS A 23 10.83 -14.24 -7.30
CA LYS A 23 9.96 -13.89 -8.43
C LYS A 23 8.51 -13.62 -8.00
N ASN A 24 8.10 -14.18 -6.85
CA ASN A 24 6.76 -14.04 -6.27
C ASN A 24 6.62 -12.77 -5.40
N LYS A 25 7.04 -11.61 -5.91
CA LYS A 25 6.80 -10.30 -5.27
C LYS A 25 6.28 -9.21 -6.20
N ASN A 26 6.03 -9.51 -7.47
CA ASN A 26 5.27 -8.62 -8.34
C ASN A 26 3.80 -9.00 -8.27
N THR A 27 3.12 -8.50 -7.23
CA THR A 27 1.68 -8.26 -7.33
C THR A 27 1.49 -7.27 -8.48
N ASN A 28 1.09 -7.83 -9.63
CA ASN A 28 0.58 -7.10 -10.77
C ASN A 28 -0.50 -6.13 -10.26
N TYR A 29 -0.17 -4.84 -10.25
CA TYR A 29 -1.20 -3.83 -10.37
C TYR A 29 -1.60 -3.86 -11.84
N ASP A 30 -2.85 -4.25 -12.07
CA ASP A 30 -3.50 -4.19 -13.38
C ASP A 30 -3.16 -2.85 -14.04
N THR A 31 -2.42 -2.93 -15.13
CA THR A 31 -2.13 -1.79 -15.99
C THR A 31 -3.27 -1.74 -17.00
N SER A 32 -4.42 -1.22 -16.58
CA SER A 32 -5.32 -0.58 -17.53
C SER A 32 -4.62 0.66 -18.07
N ASP A 33 -4.75 0.92 -19.36
CA ASP A 33 -4.24 2.07 -20.10
C ASP A 33 -4.76 3.41 -19.54
N ASP A 34 -4.28 3.81 -18.37
CA ASP A 34 -4.71 5.04 -17.74
C ASP A 34 -3.81 6.20 -18.18
N ILE A 35 -4.45 7.15 -18.87
CA ILE A 35 -3.98 8.47 -19.29
C ILE A 35 -3.36 9.29 -18.11
N TYR A 36 -3.46 8.79 -16.87
CA TYR A 36 -3.02 9.46 -15.66
C TYR A 36 -2.07 8.59 -14.80
N PRO A 37 -0.95 9.14 -14.30
CA PRO A 37 0.06 8.40 -13.55
C PRO A 37 -0.30 8.20 -12.07
N TYR A 38 -1.56 7.92 -11.76
CA TYR A 38 -2.07 7.75 -10.39
C TYR A 38 -2.49 6.31 -10.15
N THR A 39 -2.14 5.77 -9.00
CA THR A 39 -2.50 4.41 -8.57
C THR A 39 -3.17 4.47 -7.21
N LYS A 40 -4.20 3.65 -6.99
CA LYS A 40 -4.94 3.60 -5.73
C LYS A 40 -4.15 2.82 -4.67
N LYS A 41 -4.02 3.40 -3.47
CA LYS A 41 -3.49 2.71 -2.30
C LYS A 41 -4.48 1.63 -1.84
N LYS A 42 -3.96 0.45 -1.47
CA LYS A 42 -4.78 -0.68 -1.04
C LYS A 42 -5.45 -0.45 0.31
N TYR A 43 -4.79 0.29 1.20
CA TYR A 43 -5.24 0.56 2.56
C TYR A 43 -5.23 2.07 2.82
N LEU A 44 -6.24 2.53 3.57
CA LEU A 44 -6.45 3.94 3.91
C LEU A 44 -5.60 4.36 5.11
N LEU A 45 -5.57 3.50 6.14
CA LEU A 45 -4.83 3.72 7.38
C LEU A 45 -3.52 2.94 7.35
N THR A 46 -2.47 3.53 7.92
CA THR A 46 -1.26 2.80 8.30
C THR A 46 -1.56 1.83 9.45
N VAL A 47 -0.65 0.90 9.70
CA VAL A 47 -0.78 -0.08 10.80
C VAL A 47 -0.90 0.63 12.15
N ALA A 48 -0.12 1.69 12.37
CA ALA A 48 -0.16 2.47 13.60
C ALA A 48 -1.49 3.21 13.77
N GLU A 49 -1.96 3.87 12.71
CA GLU A 49 -3.26 4.57 12.72
C GLU A 49 -4.42 3.60 12.93
N LYS A 50 -4.38 2.41 12.31
CA LYS A 50 -5.39 1.37 12.52
C LYS A 50 -5.42 0.94 13.98
N ASN A 51 -4.27 0.64 14.58
CA ASN A 51 -4.22 0.21 15.98
C ASN A 51 -4.76 1.30 16.92
N PHE A 52 -4.43 2.56 16.66
CA PHE A 52 -4.97 3.68 17.42
C PHE A 52 -6.48 3.83 17.23
N TYR A 53 -6.96 3.71 16.00
CA TYR A 53 -8.37 3.74 15.66
C TYR A 53 -9.16 2.63 16.37
N ASP A 54 -8.61 1.41 16.43
CA ASP A 54 -9.24 0.29 17.14
C ASP A 54 -9.40 0.59 18.65
N VAL A 55 -8.40 1.22 19.28
CA VAL A 55 -8.49 1.65 20.69
C VAL A 55 -9.54 2.74 20.87
N LEU A 56 -9.63 3.69 19.94
CA LEU A 56 -10.65 4.72 19.97
C LEU A 56 -12.06 4.12 19.85
N LEU A 57 -12.26 3.14 18.99
CA LEU A 57 -13.54 2.43 18.86
C LEU A 57 -13.95 1.72 20.15
N LEU A 58 -13.00 1.11 20.86
CA LEU A 58 -13.28 0.50 22.18
C LEU A 58 -13.73 1.55 23.20
N ALA A 59 -13.17 2.75 23.16
CA ALA A 59 -13.53 3.82 24.10
C ALA A 59 -14.95 4.39 23.88
N ILE A 60 -15.51 4.22 22.68
CA ILE A 60 -16.82 4.76 22.31
C ILE A 60 -17.89 3.67 22.08
N GLN A 61 -17.58 2.41 22.39
CA GLN A 61 -18.41 1.25 22.07
C GLN A 61 -19.85 1.36 22.61
N ASP A 62 -20.05 1.99 23.76
CA ASP A 62 -21.36 2.16 24.41
C ASP A 62 -22.02 3.51 24.08
N THR A 63 -21.55 4.20 23.04
CA THR A 63 -22.06 5.52 22.62
C THR A 63 -22.63 5.48 21.20
N GLU A 64 -23.49 6.44 20.89
CA GLU A 64 -24.03 6.63 19.53
C GLU A 64 -23.09 7.45 18.63
N TYR A 65 -21.87 7.73 19.10
CA TYR A 65 -20.89 8.52 18.34
C TYR A 65 -20.10 7.66 17.36
N TYR A 66 -19.74 8.26 16.23
CA TYR A 66 -18.89 7.64 15.23
C TYR A 66 -17.58 8.41 15.11
N ILE A 67 -16.48 7.68 15.03
CA ILE A 67 -15.16 8.24 14.76
C ILE A 67 -14.86 7.98 13.29
N CYS A 68 -14.82 9.03 12.48
CA CYS A 68 -14.44 8.92 11.08
C CYS A 68 -13.01 9.48 10.92
N PRO A 69 -12.04 8.67 10.45
CA PRO A 69 -10.68 9.14 10.25
C PRO A 69 -10.65 10.24 9.18
N LYS A 70 -9.95 11.34 9.48
CA LYS A 70 -9.71 12.39 8.50
C LYS A 70 -8.72 11.87 7.47
N VAL A 71 -9.14 11.83 6.22
CA VAL A 71 -8.30 11.34 5.12
C VAL A 71 -8.19 12.39 4.05
N HIS A 72 -7.04 12.41 3.40
CA HIS A 72 -6.82 13.29 2.29
C HIS A 72 -6.58 12.52 1.01
N LEU A 73 -6.60 13.21 -0.13
CA LEU A 73 -6.42 12.58 -1.42
C LEU A 73 -5.05 11.86 -1.52
N ALA A 74 -3.99 12.43 -0.94
CA ALA A 74 -2.66 11.80 -0.88
C ALA A 74 -2.63 10.50 -0.06
N ASP A 75 -3.62 10.27 0.80
CA ASP A 75 -3.73 9.06 1.61
C ASP A 75 -4.40 7.92 0.82
N ILE A 76 -5.06 8.25 -0.31
CA ILE A 76 -5.83 7.30 -1.13
C ILE A 76 -5.12 6.99 -2.45
N ILE A 77 -4.44 7.97 -3.03
CA ILE A 77 -3.74 7.81 -4.31
C ILE A 77 -2.24 8.01 -4.16
N THR A 78 -1.47 7.29 -4.97
CA THR A 78 -0.01 7.43 -5.07
C THR A 78 0.40 7.61 -6.52
N VAL A 79 1.45 8.38 -6.75
CA VAL A 79 1.97 8.63 -8.10
C VAL A 79 2.89 7.47 -8.48
N GLY A 80 2.56 6.83 -9.60
CA GLY A 80 3.38 5.75 -10.17
C GLY A 80 4.74 6.25 -10.67
N LYS A 81 5.50 5.35 -11.31
CA LYS A 81 6.74 5.73 -12.00
C LYS A 81 6.39 6.60 -13.21
N ALA A 82 6.64 7.91 -13.10
CA ALA A 82 6.38 8.89 -14.14
C ALA A 82 7.50 9.94 -14.21
N ASP A 83 7.80 10.44 -15.41
CA ASP A 83 8.88 11.41 -15.65
C ASP A 83 8.72 12.71 -14.83
N LYS A 84 7.49 13.09 -14.51
CA LYS A 84 7.13 14.28 -13.71
C LYS A 84 6.53 13.93 -12.35
N ARG A 85 7.02 12.87 -11.70
CA ARG A 85 6.50 12.37 -10.41
C ARG A 85 6.31 13.48 -9.36
N GLN A 86 7.32 14.34 -9.16
CA GLN A 86 7.24 15.42 -8.17
C GLN A 86 6.13 16.44 -8.49
N SER A 87 5.97 16.80 -9.76
CA SER A 87 4.92 17.74 -10.19
C SER A 87 3.54 17.16 -9.96
N ASN A 88 3.31 15.89 -10.31
CA ASN A 88 2.05 15.21 -10.07
C ASN A 88 1.77 15.02 -8.59
N PHE A 89 2.80 14.73 -7.79
CA PHE A 89 2.68 14.64 -6.33
C PHE A 89 2.29 15.99 -5.72
N ASN A 90 2.92 17.08 -6.15
CA ASN A 90 2.61 18.43 -5.68
C ASN A 90 1.16 18.83 -6.01
N ARG A 91 0.59 18.35 -7.13
CA ARG A 91 -0.83 18.58 -7.45
C ARG A 91 -1.76 17.91 -6.44
N ILE A 92 -1.47 16.66 -6.07
CA ILE A 92 -2.24 15.93 -5.05
C ILE A 92 -2.08 16.62 -3.69
N GLN A 93 -0.85 17.05 -3.36
CA GLN A 93 -0.52 17.74 -2.11
C GLN A 93 -1.25 19.08 -1.98
N TYR A 94 -1.33 19.86 -3.07
CA TYR A 94 -2.02 21.15 -3.08
C TYR A 94 -3.53 21.01 -2.83
N GLN A 95 -4.13 19.89 -3.25
CA GLN A 95 -5.54 19.61 -2.96
C GLN A 95 -5.80 19.37 -1.47
N LEU A 96 -4.78 18.96 -0.68
CA LEU A 96 -4.88 18.73 0.76
C LEU A 96 -5.16 20.03 1.53
N ASP A 97 -4.58 21.15 1.08
CA ASP A 97 -4.75 22.46 1.72
C ASP A 97 -6.11 23.09 1.43
N ARG A 98 -6.84 22.59 0.42
CA ARG A 98 -8.10 23.18 -0.05
C ARG A 98 -9.34 22.30 0.13
N GLY A 99 -9.19 20.99 0.24
CA GLY A 99 -10.30 20.05 0.24
C GLY A 99 -10.18 19.01 1.35
N MET A 100 -10.89 19.25 2.45
CA MET A 100 -11.16 18.22 3.45
C MET A 100 -12.20 17.25 2.88
N PHE A 101 -11.76 16.10 2.39
CA PHE A 101 -12.65 15.03 1.96
C PHE A 101 -13.03 14.18 3.17
N ILE A 102 -14.19 14.45 3.75
CA ILE A 102 -14.79 13.54 4.72
C ILE A 102 -15.43 12.41 3.91
N PHE A 103 -14.79 11.24 3.87
CA PHE A 103 -15.42 10.04 3.32
C PHE A 103 -16.46 9.55 4.33
N THR A 104 -17.68 10.08 4.21
CA THR A 104 -18.82 9.70 5.08
C THR A 104 -19.45 8.37 4.65
N SER A 105 -19.13 7.84 3.47
CA SER A 105 -19.82 6.67 2.89
C SER A 105 -19.37 5.30 3.44
N GLN A 106 -18.46 5.26 4.41
CA GLN A 106 -17.95 4.02 5.04
C GLN A 106 -18.08 4.03 6.58
N CYS A 107 -18.74 5.04 7.18
CA CYS A 107 -19.07 5.03 8.61
C CYS A 107 -20.44 4.33 8.88
N TYR A 108 -20.89 3.45 7.98
CA TYR A 108 -22.06 2.57 8.11
C TYR A 108 -21.67 1.11 7.93
#